data_AF-A0A7C9E4E9-F1
#
_entry.id   AF-A0A7C9E4E9-F1
#
_cell.length_a   1.000
_cell.length_b   1.000
_cell.length_c   1.000
_cell.angle_alpha   90.00
_cell.angle_beta   90.00
_cell.angle_gamma   90.00
#
_symmetry.space_group_name_H-M   'P 1'
#
loop_
_entity.id
_entity.type
_entity.pdbx_description
1 polymer ?
#
loop_
_entity_poly.entity_id
_entity_poly.type
_entity_poly.pdbx_seq_one_letter_code
_entity_poly.pdbx_strand_id
1 'polypeptide(L)'
;MLYPCHFRFSILLITAVITLCLWIQPRLTAANLISNRRKDSCIRRCGNVDVLYPFGIGTGCFYNESFAITCNSSSASSSSSHVPVLKALDLEVLEISFVYDNSTGVLAVKTPLVTTCRGNNTNSNSDSITGGRWTSPNMSGTPFNVYEYYLIFATVGCDGYAELYNHTGGFVVGCSSVCDPPLPKGLDKTDCIGYGCCQRELDYYSDRGYTVSVKSDKRSTGCRSAFLISKQYYFGAKNASNMTAIPLQLRWNIDRVHQPSHGSFDWSWAIYAGPTRDVVY
;
A
#
# COMPACT_ATOMS: atom_id res chain seq x y z
N MET A 1 -13.82 -28.88 -89.09
CA MET A 1 -14.36 -27.65 -88.46
C MET A 1 -13.84 -27.58 -87.04
N LEU A 2 -13.10 -26.50 -86.74
CA LEU A 2 -12.95 -25.74 -85.47
C LEU A 2 -12.78 -26.61 -84.19
N TYR A 3 -11.71 -26.56 -83.40
CA TYR A 3 -11.31 -25.42 -82.56
C TYR A 3 -9.87 -25.62 -82.01
N PRO A 4 -8.85 -24.87 -82.46
CA PRO A 4 -7.60 -24.72 -81.70
C PRO A 4 -7.37 -23.29 -81.17
N CYS A 5 -8.18 -22.31 -81.57
CA CYS A 5 -7.99 -20.90 -81.20
C CYS A 5 -8.57 -20.52 -79.82
N HIS A 6 -9.62 -21.21 -79.35
CA HIS A 6 -10.23 -20.89 -78.04
C HIS A 6 -9.36 -21.29 -76.84
N PHE A 7 -8.58 -22.36 -76.97
CA PHE A 7 -7.78 -22.88 -75.84
C PHE A 7 -6.57 -21.99 -75.53
N ARG A 8 -5.91 -21.45 -76.56
CA ARG A 8 -4.77 -20.53 -76.38
C ARG A 8 -5.19 -19.16 -75.84
N PHE A 9 -6.36 -18.67 -76.23
CA PHE A 9 -6.89 -17.40 -75.71
C PHE A 9 -7.27 -17.51 -74.22
N SER A 10 -7.80 -18.66 -73.82
CA SER A 10 -8.18 -18.92 -72.42
C SER A 10 -6.94 -18.96 -71.49
N ILE A 11 -5.84 -19.59 -71.94
CA ILE A 11 -4.59 -19.65 -71.16
C ILE A 11 -3.93 -18.27 -71.02
N LEU A 12 -3.97 -17.43 -72.06
CA LEU A 12 -3.44 -16.07 -72.02
C LEU A 12 -4.26 -15.17 -71.07
N LEU A 13 -5.58 -15.32 -71.04
CA LEU A 13 -6.44 -14.62 -70.09
C LEU A 13 -6.19 -15.05 -68.64
N ILE A 14 -6.04 -16.35 -68.38
CA ILE A 14 -5.79 -16.86 -67.03
C ILE A 14 -4.42 -16.38 -66.51
N THR A 15 -3.38 -16.41 -67.35
CA THR A 15 -2.05 -15.93 -66.96
C THR A 15 -2.00 -14.42 -66.73
N ALA A 16 -2.75 -13.63 -67.51
CA ALA A 16 -2.89 -12.19 -67.30
C ALA A 16 -3.64 -11.84 -66.00
N VAL A 17 -4.66 -12.62 -65.62
CA VAL A 17 -5.40 -12.41 -64.37
C VAL A 17 -4.56 -12.77 -63.15
N ILE A 18 -3.77 -13.86 -63.22
CA ILE A 18 -2.88 -14.27 -62.12
C ILE A 18 -1.76 -13.25 -61.91
N THR A 19 -1.17 -12.73 -62.98
CA THR A 19 -0.17 -11.65 -62.85
C THR A 19 -0.82 -10.38 -62.31
N LEU A 20 -2.01 -9.98 -62.76
CA LEU A 20 -2.71 -8.82 -62.20
C LEU A 20 -2.99 -8.98 -60.69
N CYS A 21 -3.42 -10.18 -60.24
CA CYS A 21 -3.67 -10.47 -58.82
C CYS A 21 -2.40 -10.48 -57.93
N LEU A 22 -1.24 -10.80 -58.50
CA LEU A 22 0.05 -10.75 -57.78
C LEU A 22 0.55 -9.31 -57.58
N TRP A 23 0.15 -8.38 -58.44
CA TRP A 23 0.51 -6.96 -58.31
C TRP A 23 -0.47 -6.15 -57.44
N ILE A 24 -1.66 -6.71 -57.14
CA ILE A 24 -2.70 -6.07 -56.31
C ILE A 24 -2.63 -6.51 -54.83
N GLN A 25 -1.61 -7.27 -54.40
CA GLN A 25 -1.49 -7.62 -52.98
C GLN A 25 -1.41 -6.33 -52.13
N PRO A 26 -2.40 -6.05 -51.26
CA PRO A 26 -2.27 -4.94 -50.33
C PRO A 26 -1.06 -5.24 -49.46
N ARG A 27 -0.11 -4.31 -49.39
CA ARG A 27 0.96 -4.37 -48.38
C ARG A 27 0.26 -4.34 -47.02
N LEU A 28 0.07 -5.51 -46.42
CA LEU A 28 -0.22 -5.66 -45.00
C LEU A 28 1.01 -5.14 -44.26
N THR A 29 1.09 -3.83 -44.09
CA THR A 29 2.00 -3.24 -43.12
C THR A 29 1.54 -3.75 -41.76
N ALA A 30 2.34 -4.59 -41.14
CA ALA A 30 2.19 -5.02 -39.74
C ALA A 30 2.41 -3.82 -38.80
N ALA A 31 1.54 -2.82 -38.88
CA ALA A 31 1.44 -1.75 -37.90
C ALA A 31 0.37 -2.18 -36.90
N ASN A 32 0.79 -2.76 -35.76
CA ASN A 32 0.09 -2.86 -34.46
C ASN A 32 0.45 -4.13 -33.65
N LEU A 33 1.75 -4.46 -33.51
CA LEU A 33 2.20 -5.45 -32.50
C LEU A 33 3.04 -4.84 -31.37
N ILE A 34 3.25 -3.53 -31.35
CA ILE A 34 4.14 -2.87 -30.37
C ILE A 34 3.40 -2.50 -29.07
N SER A 35 2.07 -2.38 -29.08
CA SER A 35 1.32 -1.98 -27.88
C SER A 35 1.10 -3.12 -26.88
N ASN A 36 1.09 -4.38 -27.30
CA ASN A 36 0.77 -5.50 -26.41
C ASN A 36 2.01 -6.14 -25.76
N ARG A 37 3.19 -5.99 -26.36
CA ARG A 37 4.44 -6.57 -25.85
C ARG A 37 5.03 -5.88 -24.61
N ARG A 38 4.57 -4.66 -24.27
CA ARG A 38 5.02 -3.93 -23.06
C ARG A 38 4.34 -4.44 -21.78
N LYS A 39 3.11 -4.95 -21.85
CA LYS A 39 2.31 -5.33 -20.67
C LYS A 39 2.81 -6.60 -19.97
N ASP A 40 3.44 -7.49 -20.74
CA ASP A 40 4.05 -8.74 -20.26
C ASP A 40 5.48 -8.55 -19.70
N SER A 41 6.07 -7.36 -19.87
CA SER A 41 7.43 -7.06 -19.39
C SER A 41 7.49 -6.47 -17.97
N CYS A 42 6.34 -6.15 -17.39
CA CYS A 42 6.28 -5.53 -16.07
C CYS A 42 6.46 -6.58 -14.96
N ILE A 43 7.38 -6.31 -14.04
CA ILE A 43 7.59 -7.15 -12.85
C ILE A 43 6.33 -7.07 -11.99
N ARG A 44 5.71 -8.22 -11.70
CA ARG A 44 4.43 -8.32 -10.99
C ARG A 44 4.54 -8.80 -9.56
N ARG A 45 5.75 -9.06 -9.06
CA ARG A 45 5.94 -9.53 -7.69
C ARG A 45 7.23 -8.98 -7.11
N CYS A 46 7.18 -8.55 -5.85
CA CYS A 46 8.33 -8.12 -5.08
C CYS A 46 8.23 -8.68 -3.66
N GLY A 47 9.15 -9.57 -3.31
CA GLY A 47 9.05 -10.35 -2.08
C GLY A 47 7.75 -11.14 -2.06
N ASN A 48 6.92 -10.89 -1.05
CA ASN A 48 5.64 -11.57 -0.87
C ASN A 48 4.43 -10.79 -1.43
N VAL A 49 4.66 -9.64 -2.06
CA VAL A 49 3.59 -8.75 -2.53
C VAL A 49 3.41 -8.87 -4.05
N ASP A 50 2.18 -9.13 -4.47
CA ASP A 50 1.79 -9.02 -5.88
C ASP A 50 1.56 -7.55 -6.24
N VAL A 51 2.28 -7.10 -7.27
CA VAL A 51 2.27 -5.73 -7.77
C VAL A 51 1.51 -5.70 -9.09
N LEU A 52 0.20 -5.45 -8.98
CA LEU A 52 -0.71 -5.34 -10.11
C LEU A 52 -1.08 -3.88 -10.36
N TYR A 53 -1.42 -3.59 -11.61
CA TYR A 53 -1.91 -2.28 -12.03
C TYR A 53 -3.07 -1.84 -11.14
N PRO A 54 -3.09 -0.60 -10.61
CA PRO A 54 -2.33 0.57 -11.06
C PRO A 54 -0.90 0.65 -10.53
N PHE A 55 -0.52 -0.23 -9.60
CA PHE A 55 0.85 -0.32 -9.11
C PHE A 55 1.75 -1.04 -10.10
N GLY A 56 3.04 -0.72 -10.08
CA GLY A 56 3.99 -1.31 -11.00
C GLY A 56 5.43 -1.01 -10.64
N ILE A 57 6.32 -1.90 -11.08
CA ILE A 57 7.77 -1.76 -10.94
C ILE A 57 8.36 -1.52 -12.33
N GLY A 58 9.16 -0.47 -12.46
CA GLY A 58 9.79 -0.09 -13.72
C GLY A 58 8.96 0.85 -14.57
N THR A 59 9.63 1.52 -15.50
CA THR A 59 9.06 2.58 -16.34
C THR A 59 7.91 2.06 -17.20
N GLY A 60 6.75 2.72 -17.11
CA GLY A 60 5.56 2.39 -17.90
C GLY A 60 4.70 1.25 -17.36
N CYS A 61 4.98 0.76 -16.14
CA CYS A 61 4.26 -0.35 -15.52
C CYS A 61 3.21 0.06 -14.48
N PHE A 62 3.16 1.34 -14.12
CA PHE A 62 2.25 1.92 -13.13
C PHE A 62 1.38 3.01 -13.76
N TYR A 63 0.27 3.35 -13.12
CA TYR A 63 -0.68 4.36 -13.62
C TYR A 63 -0.06 5.77 -13.69
N ASN A 64 0.60 6.19 -12.62
CA ASN A 64 1.39 7.41 -12.54
C ASN A 64 2.46 7.28 -11.44
N GLU A 65 3.33 8.28 -11.27
CA GLU A 65 4.43 8.23 -10.29
C GLU A 65 3.97 7.97 -8.84
N SER A 66 2.70 8.27 -8.49
CA SER A 66 2.17 7.96 -7.16
C SER A 66 2.08 6.45 -6.90
N PHE A 67 1.86 5.64 -7.95
CA PHE A 67 1.69 4.19 -7.87
C PHE A 67 2.99 3.40 -8.16
N ALA A 68 4.12 4.09 -8.31
CA ALA A 68 5.40 3.44 -8.57
C ALA A 68 5.88 2.67 -7.32
N ILE A 69 6.18 1.38 -7.50
CA ILE A 69 6.80 0.51 -6.50
C ILE A 69 8.27 0.32 -6.84
N THR A 70 9.14 0.52 -5.85
CA THR A 70 10.54 0.09 -5.92
C THR A 70 10.71 -1.23 -5.18
N CYS A 71 11.60 -2.08 -5.66
CA CYS A 71 11.83 -3.40 -5.08
C CYS A 71 13.28 -3.49 -4.61
N ASN A 72 13.51 -3.15 -3.33
CA ASN A 72 14.86 -3.01 -2.77
C ASN A 72 15.35 -4.35 -2.20
N SER A 73 16.58 -4.75 -2.47
CA SER A 73 17.17 -5.94 -1.83
C SER A 73 17.55 -5.62 -0.38
N SER A 74 16.98 -6.34 0.60
CA SER A 74 17.39 -6.24 2.00
C SER A 74 18.48 -7.26 2.32
N SER A 75 19.60 -6.78 2.85
CA SER A 75 20.72 -7.60 3.33
C SER A 75 20.58 -8.04 4.79
N ALA A 76 19.47 -7.68 5.45
CA ALA A 76 19.31 -7.83 6.91
C ALA A 76 18.84 -9.23 7.36
N SER A 77 18.44 -10.09 6.43
CA SER A 77 18.08 -11.49 6.69
C SER A 77 18.93 -12.39 5.81
N SER A 78 19.28 -13.59 6.29
CA SER A 78 20.05 -14.65 5.61
C SER A 78 19.41 -15.20 4.31
N SER A 79 18.46 -14.47 3.76
CA SER A 79 17.81 -14.63 2.47
C SER A 79 17.62 -13.20 1.94
N SER A 80 18.13 -12.91 0.74
CA SER A 80 17.97 -11.62 0.06
C SER A 80 16.48 -11.34 -0.16
N SER A 81 15.83 -10.74 0.84
CA SER A 81 14.40 -10.46 0.80
C SER A 81 14.19 -9.16 0.03
N HIS A 82 13.38 -9.22 -1.01
CA HIS A 82 13.02 -8.05 -1.79
C HIS A 82 11.90 -7.30 -1.07
N VAL A 83 12.13 -6.02 -0.78
CA VAL A 83 11.24 -5.16 -0.01
C VAL A 83 10.52 -4.21 -0.96
N PRO A 84 9.19 -4.36 -1.14
CA PRO A 84 8.42 -3.42 -1.94
C PRO A 84 8.23 -2.11 -1.17
N VAL A 85 8.53 -0.98 -1.82
CA VAL A 85 8.37 0.36 -1.24
C VAL A 85 7.55 1.21 -2.19
N LEU A 86 6.52 1.88 -1.67
CA LEU A 86 5.76 2.87 -2.41
C LEU A 86 6.59 4.15 -2.53
N LYS A 87 7.13 4.41 -3.73
CA LYS A 87 8.09 5.49 -3.98
C LYS A 87 7.57 6.87 -3.57
N ALA A 88 6.28 7.13 -3.77
CA ALA A 88 5.68 8.43 -3.51
C ALA A 88 5.60 8.79 -2.02
N LEU A 89 5.55 7.80 -1.14
CA LEU A 89 5.46 7.99 0.31
C LEU A 89 6.69 7.47 1.05
N ASP A 90 7.59 6.76 0.38
CA ASP A 90 8.73 6.06 0.98
C ASP A 90 8.30 5.12 2.13
N LEU A 91 7.22 4.38 1.89
CA LEU A 91 6.67 3.42 2.85
C LEU A 91 6.77 2.00 2.31
N GLU A 92 7.26 1.08 3.14
CA GLU A 92 7.26 -0.35 2.82
C GLU A 92 5.82 -0.86 2.71
N VAL A 93 5.54 -1.57 1.62
CA VAL A 93 4.23 -2.16 1.33
C VAL A 93 4.19 -3.59 1.90
N LEU A 94 3.12 -3.88 2.63
CA LEU A 94 2.84 -5.21 3.17
C LEU A 94 1.90 -6.00 2.27
N GLU A 95 0.90 -5.32 1.71
CA GLU A 95 -0.17 -5.92 0.94
C GLU A 95 -0.84 -4.86 0.05
N ILE A 96 -1.26 -5.26 -1.14
CA ILE A 96 -2.09 -4.46 -2.03
C ILE A 96 -3.39 -5.23 -2.25
N SER A 97 -4.51 -4.65 -1.84
CA SER A 97 -5.82 -5.28 -1.99
C SER A 97 -6.74 -4.36 -2.79
N PHE A 98 -7.46 -4.93 -3.74
CA PHE A 98 -8.33 -4.20 -4.65
C PHE A 98 -9.78 -4.28 -4.16
N VAL A 99 -10.48 -3.15 -4.22
CA VAL A 99 -11.90 -3.07 -3.92
C VAL A 99 -12.57 -2.60 -5.22
N TYR A 100 -13.35 -3.46 -5.87
CA TYR A 100 -13.95 -3.26 -7.20
C TYR A 100 -12.97 -3.39 -8.39
N ASP A 101 -13.26 -2.70 -9.49
CA ASP A 101 -12.72 -2.83 -10.86
C ASP A 101 -11.29 -2.28 -11.05
N ASN A 102 -10.40 -2.50 -10.08
CA ASN A 102 -9.03 -1.99 -10.02
C ASN A 102 -8.88 -0.46 -10.00
N SER A 103 -9.97 0.29 -9.79
CA SER A 103 -9.93 1.75 -9.64
C SER A 103 -9.90 2.22 -8.19
N THR A 104 -10.19 1.35 -7.23
CA THR A 104 -10.15 1.65 -5.80
C THR A 104 -9.54 0.46 -5.05
N GLY A 105 -8.93 0.73 -3.91
CA GLY A 105 -8.42 -0.33 -3.06
C GLY A 105 -7.84 0.16 -1.75
N VAL A 106 -7.20 -0.77 -1.07
CA VAL A 106 -6.43 -0.54 0.15
C VAL A 106 -4.99 -0.99 -0.06
N LEU A 107 -4.07 -0.24 0.55
CA LEU A 107 -2.65 -0.50 0.55
C LEU A 107 -2.19 -0.59 2.00
N ALA A 108 -1.78 -1.77 2.44
CA ALA A 108 -1.21 -1.93 3.78
C ALA A 108 0.27 -1.54 3.74
N VAL A 109 0.69 -0.66 4.64
CA VAL A 109 2.07 -0.16 4.73
C VAL A 109 2.62 -0.33 6.15
N LYS A 110 3.95 -0.40 6.27
CA LYS A 110 4.63 -0.36 7.57
C LYS A 110 4.79 1.07 8.05
N THR A 111 4.43 1.31 9.30
CA THR A 111 4.66 2.56 10.03
C THR A 111 5.42 2.26 11.32
N PRO A 112 6.15 3.23 11.90
CA PRO A 112 6.98 2.97 13.06
C PRO A 112 6.18 2.93 14.36
N LEU A 113 6.69 2.14 15.32
CA LEU A 113 6.30 2.23 16.72
C LEU A 113 7.05 3.39 17.38
N VAL A 114 6.35 4.48 17.72
CA VAL A 114 7.00 5.66 18.32
C VAL A 114 7.27 5.39 19.78
N THR A 115 8.54 5.29 20.17
CA THR A 115 8.94 4.95 21.54
C THR A 115 9.80 6.05 22.16
N THR A 116 9.56 6.33 23.43
CA THR A 116 10.43 7.17 24.26
C THR A 116 10.74 6.44 25.56
N CYS A 117 12.00 6.43 25.96
CA CYS A 117 12.46 5.80 27.18
C CYS A 117 13.12 6.85 28.05
N ARG A 118 12.80 6.85 29.35
CA ARG A 118 13.61 7.59 30.30
C ARG A 118 14.88 6.79 30.58
N GLY A 119 16.05 7.38 30.29
CA GLY A 119 17.32 6.80 30.69
C GLY A 119 17.48 6.84 32.21
N ASN A 120 18.07 5.79 32.79
CA ASN A 120 18.35 5.66 34.23
C ASN A 120 19.48 6.60 34.73
N ASN A 121 19.67 7.75 34.08
CA ASN A 121 20.72 8.70 34.46
C ASN A 121 20.32 9.42 35.74
N THR A 122 20.76 8.87 36.87
CA THR A 122 20.59 9.38 38.24
C THR A 122 21.25 10.74 38.47
N ASN A 123 21.95 11.30 37.49
CA ASN A 123 22.77 12.52 37.64
C ASN A 123 22.24 13.73 36.87
N SER A 124 21.05 13.65 36.26
CA SER A 124 20.46 14.80 35.60
C SER A 124 19.30 15.33 36.44
N ASN A 125 19.53 16.46 37.13
CA ASN A 125 18.50 17.41 37.57
C ASN A 125 17.75 18.04 36.36
N SER A 126 17.57 17.29 35.27
CA SER A 126 16.80 17.70 34.12
C SER A 126 15.36 17.28 34.37
N ASP A 127 14.55 18.28 34.70
CA ASP A 127 13.10 18.26 34.82
C ASP A 127 12.39 17.97 33.47
N SER A 128 13.11 17.39 32.52
CA SER A 128 12.75 17.30 31.11
C SER A 128 11.88 16.07 30.84
N ILE A 129 10.67 16.34 30.33
CA ILE A 129 9.81 15.36 29.65
C ILE A 129 10.59 14.80 28.46
N THR A 130 10.79 13.48 28.41
CA THR A 130 11.29 12.81 27.21
C THR A 130 10.12 12.52 26.28
N GLY A 131 10.30 12.80 24.99
CA GLY A 131 9.25 12.61 23.99
C GLY A 131 9.78 11.92 22.75
N GLY A 132 8.90 11.17 22.10
CA GLY A 132 9.09 10.63 20.76
C GLY A 132 8.03 11.21 19.84
N ARG A 133 8.38 11.47 18.58
CA ARG A 133 7.44 11.98 17.58
C ARG A 133 7.74 11.36 16.24
N TRP A 134 6.71 10.94 15.53
CA TRP A 134 6.81 10.55 14.12
C TRP A 134 5.63 11.12 13.35
N THR A 135 5.94 11.74 12.21
CA THR A 135 4.96 12.33 11.30
C THR A 135 4.95 11.49 10.03
N SER A 136 3.76 11.07 9.59
CA SER A 136 3.62 10.35 8.33
C SER A 136 4.01 11.25 7.15
N PRO A 137 4.37 10.66 6.01
CA PRO A 137 4.44 11.40 4.75
C PRO A 137 3.13 12.15 4.48
N ASN A 138 3.24 13.33 3.88
CA ASN A 138 2.08 14.11 3.45
C ASN A 138 1.52 13.52 2.15
N MET A 139 0.28 13.06 2.19
CA MET A 139 -0.39 12.42 1.05
C MET A 139 -1.23 13.40 0.22
N SER A 140 -1.22 14.69 0.55
CA SER A 140 -1.86 15.73 -0.27
C SER A 140 -1.30 15.76 -1.69
N GLY A 141 -2.19 15.79 -2.68
CA GLY A 141 -1.80 15.71 -4.09
C GLY A 141 -1.54 14.29 -4.60
N THR A 142 -1.66 13.27 -3.73
CA THR A 142 -1.62 11.86 -4.12
C THR A 142 -3.02 11.24 -4.05
N PRO A 143 -3.26 10.08 -4.68
CA PRO A 143 -4.52 9.35 -4.56
C PRO A 143 -4.68 8.65 -3.20
N PHE A 144 -3.67 8.73 -2.31
CA PHE A 144 -3.67 8.04 -1.02
C PHE A 144 -4.24 8.91 0.09
N ASN A 145 -4.91 8.28 1.04
CA ASN A 145 -5.25 8.88 2.33
C ASN A 145 -5.36 7.80 3.40
N VAL A 146 -5.15 8.21 4.65
CA VAL A 146 -5.48 7.36 5.80
C VAL A 146 -7.00 7.42 5.93
N TYR A 147 -7.68 6.42 5.38
CA TYR A 147 -9.11 6.24 5.52
C TYR A 147 -9.38 4.81 5.93
N GLU A 148 -9.95 4.65 7.12
CA GLU A 148 -10.37 3.35 7.60
C GLU A 148 -11.64 3.51 8.43
N TYR A 149 -12.51 2.52 8.39
CA TYR A 149 -13.71 2.54 9.25
C TYR A 149 -13.33 2.47 10.71
N TYR A 150 -12.28 1.71 11.02
CA TYR A 150 -11.79 1.48 12.37
C TYR A 150 -10.26 1.51 12.44
N LEU A 151 -9.72 2.59 12.99
CA LEU A 151 -8.32 2.65 13.43
C LEU A 151 -8.26 2.52 14.94
N ILE A 152 -7.18 1.89 15.43
CA ILE A 152 -6.86 1.87 16.84
C ILE A 152 -5.64 2.75 17.08
N PHE A 153 -5.82 3.82 17.85
CA PHE A 153 -4.71 4.57 18.43
C PHE A 153 -4.44 4.03 19.82
N ALA A 154 -3.23 3.53 20.06
CA ALA A 154 -2.91 2.93 21.35
C ALA A 154 -1.51 3.32 21.82
N THR A 155 -1.32 3.20 23.12
CA THR A 155 -0.07 3.49 23.79
C THR A 155 0.14 2.53 24.95
N VAL A 156 1.38 2.08 25.13
CA VAL A 156 1.79 1.12 26.15
C VAL A 156 2.91 1.76 26.96
N GLY A 157 2.82 1.67 28.28
CA GLY A 157 3.74 2.29 29.23
C GLY A 157 3.01 2.98 30.39
N CYS A 158 3.77 3.37 31.41
CA CYS A 158 3.26 4.01 32.62
C CYS A 158 3.54 5.51 32.61
N ASP A 159 2.69 6.26 33.30
CA ASP A 159 2.88 7.66 33.71
C ASP A 159 3.30 8.56 32.56
N GLY A 160 2.34 8.83 31.68
CA GLY A 160 2.53 9.63 30.49
C GLY A 160 1.32 9.59 29.58
N TYR A 161 1.45 10.20 28.41
CA TYR A 161 0.38 10.24 27.43
C TYR A 161 0.92 10.20 26.00
N ALA A 162 0.05 9.85 25.08
CA ALA A 162 0.28 9.92 23.66
C ALA A 162 -0.84 10.72 23.00
N GLU A 163 -0.51 11.40 21.91
CA GLU A 163 -1.41 12.27 21.17
C GLU A 163 -1.31 11.94 19.69
N LEU A 164 -2.46 11.95 19.03
CA LEU A 164 -2.60 11.88 17.60
C LEU A 164 -3.01 13.25 17.06
N TYR A 165 -2.30 13.70 16.04
CA TYR A 165 -2.62 14.91 15.29
C TYR A 165 -2.87 14.56 13.82
N ASN A 166 -3.70 15.34 13.15
CA ASN A 166 -3.94 15.22 11.71
C ASN A 166 -2.81 15.87 10.89
N HIS A 167 -2.85 15.80 9.56
CA HIS A 167 -1.81 16.37 8.69
C HIS A 167 -1.61 17.89 8.82
N THR A 168 -2.62 18.63 9.29
CA THR A 168 -2.55 20.08 9.53
C THR A 168 -2.04 20.44 10.93
N GLY A 169 -1.78 19.44 11.78
CA GLY A 169 -1.39 19.64 13.18
C GLY A 169 -2.56 19.85 14.15
N GLY A 170 -3.81 19.65 13.70
CA GLY A 170 -4.98 19.65 14.56
C GLY A 170 -5.00 18.42 15.46
N PHE A 171 -5.29 18.60 16.75
CA PHE A 171 -5.43 17.51 17.71
C PHE A 171 -6.63 16.62 17.36
N VAL A 172 -6.41 15.31 17.36
CA VAL A 172 -7.45 14.30 17.07
C VAL A 172 -7.86 13.56 18.33
N VAL A 173 -6.90 12.92 19.00
CA VAL A 173 -7.17 12.12 20.20
C VAL A 173 -5.93 12.03 21.10
N GLY A 174 -6.16 11.87 22.41
CA GLY A 174 -5.14 11.62 23.41
C GLY A 174 -5.40 10.33 24.19
N CYS A 175 -4.34 9.69 24.66
CA CYS A 175 -4.42 8.47 25.44
C CYS A 175 -3.35 8.45 26.53
N SER A 176 -3.75 8.35 27.80
CA SER A 176 -2.86 8.35 28.97
C SER A 176 -3.00 7.05 29.74
N SER A 177 -1.94 6.64 30.42
CA SER A 177 -2.00 5.47 31.30
C SER A 177 -1.11 5.64 32.52
N VAL A 178 -1.51 5.01 33.62
CA VAL A 178 -0.81 5.01 34.92
C VAL A 178 -0.50 3.58 35.35
N CYS A 179 0.38 3.43 36.34
CA CYS A 179 0.66 2.12 36.96
C CYS A 179 0.63 2.14 38.49
N ASP A 180 0.53 3.33 39.08
CA ASP A 180 0.39 3.55 40.52
C ASP A 180 -0.79 4.53 40.77
N PRO A 181 -1.76 4.18 41.65
CA PRO A 181 -1.89 2.93 42.40
C PRO A 181 -2.07 1.69 41.51
N PRO A 182 -1.78 0.48 42.03
CA PRO A 182 -2.00 -0.76 41.29
C PRO A 182 -3.47 -0.91 40.88
N LEU A 183 -3.67 -1.65 39.78
CA LEU A 183 -4.98 -1.87 39.18
C LEU A 183 -6.02 -2.31 40.23
N PRO A 184 -7.20 -1.66 40.28
CA PRO A 184 -8.28 -2.08 41.18
C PRO A 184 -8.69 -3.54 40.95
N LYS A 185 -9.03 -4.25 42.02
CA LYS A 185 -9.54 -5.62 41.93
C LYS A 185 -10.83 -5.64 41.10
N GLY A 186 -10.89 -6.52 40.09
CA GLY A 186 -12.06 -6.69 39.22
C GLY A 186 -11.93 -6.05 37.83
N LEU A 187 -10.85 -5.30 37.55
CA LEU A 187 -10.51 -4.88 36.19
C LEU A 187 -9.52 -5.88 35.57
N ASP A 188 -9.70 -6.19 34.29
CA ASP A 188 -8.72 -6.97 33.55
C ASP A 188 -7.59 -6.05 33.03
N LYS A 189 -6.35 -6.49 33.23
CA LYS A 189 -5.15 -5.81 32.73
C LYS A 189 -5.07 -5.88 31.19
N THR A 190 -5.91 -6.67 30.53
CA THR A 190 -5.96 -6.81 29.07
C THR A 190 -6.79 -5.72 28.39
N ASP A 191 -7.77 -5.12 29.07
CA ASP A 191 -8.73 -4.17 28.47
C ASP A 191 -8.10 -2.86 27.98
N CYS A 192 -6.88 -2.55 28.44
CA CYS A 192 -6.10 -1.40 27.99
C CYS A 192 -6.84 -0.05 28.11
N ILE A 193 -7.47 0.14 29.28
CA ILE A 193 -8.34 1.27 29.60
C ILE A 193 -7.66 2.35 30.46
N GLY A 194 -6.32 2.46 30.42
CA GLY A 194 -5.58 3.47 31.16
C GLY A 194 -4.67 2.95 32.27
N TYR A 195 -4.56 1.63 32.46
CA TYR A 195 -3.61 1.03 33.39
C TYR A 195 -2.52 0.27 32.64
N GLY A 196 -1.29 0.81 32.64
CA GLY A 196 -0.14 0.30 31.89
C GLY A 196 -0.26 0.38 30.36
N CYS A 197 -1.45 0.59 29.83
CA CYS A 197 -1.70 0.95 28.44
C CYS A 197 -3.06 1.63 28.28
N CYS A 198 -3.25 2.32 27.17
CA CYS A 198 -4.48 2.99 26.80
C CYS A 198 -4.71 2.80 25.30
N GLN A 199 -5.95 2.49 24.90
CA GLN A 199 -6.35 2.42 23.49
C GLN A 199 -7.61 3.23 23.23
N ARG A 200 -7.73 3.76 22.01
CA ARG A 200 -8.91 4.46 21.49
C ARG A 200 -9.18 3.97 20.07
N GLU A 201 -10.42 3.57 19.84
CA GLU A 201 -10.94 3.34 18.50
C GLU A 201 -11.36 4.68 17.88
N LEU A 202 -10.98 4.87 16.62
CA LEU A 202 -11.33 6.03 15.80
C LEU A 202 -12.22 5.56 14.66
N ASP A 203 -13.48 5.97 14.73
CA ASP A 203 -14.49 5.66 13.73
C ASP A 203 -14.41 6.66 12.57
N TYR A 204 -14.48 6.18 11.33
CA TYR A 204 -14.53 6.99 10.11
C TYR A 204 -13.40 8.03 10.00
N TYR A 205 -12.20 7.69 10.47
CA TYR A 205 -11.04 8.58 10.35
C TYR A 205 -10.64 8.71 8.88
N SER A 206 -10.51 9.95 8.41
CA SER A 206 -10.11 10.27 7.04
C SER A 206 -9.20 11.49 7.03
N ASP A 207 -7.92 11.29 6.73
CA ASP A 207 -6.96 12.39 6.67
C ASP A 207 -5.82 12.12 5.67
N ARG A 208 -5.10 13.18 5.26
CA ARG A 208 -3.96 13.11 4.33
C ARG A 208 -2.62 12.83 5.01
N GLY A 209 -2.66 12.50 6.29
CA GLY A 209 -1.51 12.12 7.09
C GLY A 209 -1.85 12.16 8.58
N TYR A 210 -0.85 11.94 9.42
CA TYR A 210 -1.00 12.05 10.86
C TYR A 210 0.35 12.22 11.53
N THR A 211 0.32 12.65 12.79
CA THR A 211 1.48 12.61 13.68
C THR A 211 1.13 11.89 14.96
N VAL A 212 1.97 10.93 15.35
CA VAL A 212 1.96 10.36 16.69
C VAL A 212 3.03 11.04 17.52
N SER A 213 2.62 11.55 18.69
CA SER A 213 3.52 12.06 19.72
C SER A 213 3.35 11.22 20.98
N VAL A 214 4.45 10.85 21.62
CA VAL A 214 4.47 10.16 22.91
C VAL A 214 5.31 10.97 23.89
N LYS A 215 4.83 11.12 25.12
CA LYS A 215 5.51 11.83 26.19
C LYS A 215 5.47 10.99 27.46
N SER A 216 6.62 10.86 28.12
CA SER A 216 6.72 10.24 29.43
C SER A 216 6.83 11.30 30.51
N ASP A 217 6.05 11.15 31.58
CA ASP A 217 6.12 12.01 32.76
C ASP A 217 7.39 11.69 33.57
N LYS A 218 7.76 12.59 34.48
CA LYS A 218 8.92 12.49 35.37
C LYS A 218 8.87 11.26 36.28
N ARG A 219 7.66 10.78 36.59
CA ARG A 219 7.44 9.59 37.44
C ARG A 219 7.65 8.27 36.69
N SER A 220 7.72 8.31 35.35
CA SER A 220 7.87 7.11 34.53
C SER A 220 9.29 6.54 34.64
N THR A 221 9.39 5.27 35.04
CA THR A 221 10.66 4.53 35.19
C THR A 221 10.96 3.61 34.01
N GLY A 222 10.24 3.75 32.89
CA GLY A 222 10.36 2.85 31.73
C GLY A 222 10.16 3.51 30.37
N CYS A 223 10.03 2.66 29.36
CA CYS A 223 9.69 3.08 28.00
C CYS A 223 8.18 3.20 27.84
N ARG A 224 7.78 4.19 27.03
CA ARG A 224 6.42 4.36 26.54
C ARG A 224 6.44 4.33 25.03
N SER A 225 5.51 3.60 24.44
CA SER A 225 5.33 3.52 23.00
C SER A 225 3.92 3.93 22.60
N ALA A 226 3.76 4.45 21.40
CA ALA A 226 2.48 4.80 20.81
C ALA A 226 2.46 4.51 19.31
N PHE A 227 1.27 4.17 18.81
CA PHE A 227 1.08 3.79 17.43
C PHE A 227 -0.37 3.97 16.98
N LEU A 228 -0.55 4.03 15.67
CA LEU A 228 -1.84 3.99 14.98
C LEU A 228 -1.84 2.74 14.09
N ILE A 229 -2.83 1.87 14.24
CA ILE A 229 -2.90 0.57 13.55
C ILE A 229 -4.30 0.36 12.97
N SER A 230 -4.40 -0.26 11.79
CA SER A 230 -5.70 -0.68 11.25
C SER A 230 -6.25 -1.85 12.05
N LYS A 231 -7.55 -1.81 12.41
CA LYS A 231 -8.17 -2.78 13.31
C LYS A 231 -7.99 -4.23 12.88
N GLN A 232 -7.94 -4.52 11.58
CA GLN A 232 -7.73 -5.88 11.06
C GLN A 232 -6.38 -6.50 11.45
N TYR A 233 -5.37 -5.69 11.79
CA TYR A 233 -4.05 -6.14 12.25
C TYR A 233 -3.89 -6.05 13.78
N TYR A 234 -4.95 -5.66 14.50
CA TYR A 234 -4.89 -5.37 15.92
C TYR A 234 -5.27 -6.58 16.78
N PHE A 235 -4.30 -7.06 17.58
CA PHE A 235 -4.49 -8.17 18.52
C PHE A 235 -4.19 -7.76 19.97
N GLY A 236 -4.45 -6.49 20.31
CA GLY A 236 -4.22 -5.92 21.64
C GLY A 236 -2.92 -5.12 21.75
N ALA A 237 -2.94 -4.06 22.57
CA ALA A 237 -1.89 -3.04 22.57
C ALA A 237 -0.51 -3.58 22.93
N LYS A 238 -0.45 -4.49 23.90
CA LYS A 238 0.81 -5.10 24.37
C LYS A 238 1.45 -6.02 23.32
N ASN A 239 0.63 -6.70 22.52
CA ASN A 239 1.12 -7.52 21.43
C ASN A 239 1.64 -6.64 20.30
N ALA A 240 0.89 -5.59 19.94
CA ALA A 240 1.30 -4.61 18.94
C ALA A 240 2.58 -3.85 19.33
N SER A 241 2.79 -3.53 20.61
CA SER A 241 4.03 -2.90 21.08
C SER A 241 5.28 -3.77 20.97
N ASN A 242 5.13 -5.08 20.72
CA ASN A 242 6.25 -5.99 20.49
C ASN A 242 6.50 -6.22 18.99
N MET A 243 5.69 -5.64 18.10
CA MET A 243 5.90 -5.72 16.66
C MET A 243 7.10 -4.86 16.25
N THR A 244 7.82 -5.30 15.22
CA THR A 244 8.93 -4.54 14.64
C THR A 244 8.47 -3.33 13.83
N ALA A 245 7.23 -3.36 13.33
CA ALA A 245 6.56 -2.26 12.64
C ALA A 245 5.04 -2.41 12.80
N ILE A 246 4.33 -1.30 12.60
CA ILE A 246 2.88 -1.22 12.79
C ILE A 246 2.19 -1.15 11.43
N PRO A 247 1.37 -2.16 11.06
CA PRO A 247 0.61 -2.14 9.81
C PRO A 247 -0.50 -1.08 9.81
N LEU A 248 -0.58 -0.29 8.73
CA LEU A 248 -1.65 0.68 8.52
C LEU A 248 -2.17 0.57 7.09
N GLN A 249 -3.49 0.57 6.90
CA GLN A 249 -4.11 0.65 5.58
C GLN A 249 -4.27 2.10 5.14
N LEU A 250 -3.83 2.36 3.91
CA LEU A 250 -4.14 3.56 3.16
C LEU A 250 -5.20 3.21 2.13
N ARG A 251 -6.22 4.06 1.97
CA ARG A 251 -7.13 3.96 0.84
C ARG A 251 -6.50 4.64 -0.36
N TRP A 252 -6.78 4.11 -1.54
CA TRP A 252 -6.46 4.75 -2.81
C TRP A 252 -7.64 4.68 -3.77
N ASN A 253 -7.77 5.69 -4.62
CA ASN A 253 -8.74 5.74 -5.71
C ASN A 253 -8.13 6.46 -6.92
N ILE A 254 -8.47 6.00 -8.11
CA ILE A 254 -8.15 6.65 -9.38
C ILE A 254 -9.40 7.38 -9.89
N ASP A 255 -9.40 8.70 -9.81
CA ASP A 255 -10.45 9.52 -10.39
C ASP A 255 -10.44 9.38 -11.92
N ARG A 256 -11.41 8.65 -12.47
CA ARG A 256 -11.54 8.42 -13.93
C ARG A 256 -11.91 9.67 -14.74
N VAL A 257 -12.06 10.83 -14.10
CA VAL A 257 -12.60 12.06 -14.71
C VAL A 257 -11.60 12.72 -15.68
N HIS A 258 -10.30 12.38 -15.62
CA HIS A 258 -9.29 12.89 -16.55
C HIS A 258 -8.57 11.76 -17.30
N GLN A 259 -9.31 10.96 -18.09
CA GLN A 259 -8.69 10.25 -19.20
C GLN A 259 -8.61 11.20 -20.40
N PRO A 260 -7.42 11.66 -20.84
CA PRO A 260 -7.26 12.01 -22.23
C PRO A 260 -7.57 10.75 -23.03
N SER A 261 -8.45 10.87 -24.02
CA SER A 261 -8.87 9.80 -24.91
C SER A 261 -7.69 9.17 -25.64
N HIS A 262 -7.05 8.18 -25.00
CA HIS A 262 -6.12 7.26 -25.63
C HIS A 262 -6.54 5.84 -25.30
N GLY A 263 -7.38 5.29 -26.18
CA GLY A 263 -7.66 3.86 -26.32
C GLY A 263 -8.57 3.27 -25.24
N SER A 264 -9.68 2.68 -25.65
CA SER A 264 -10.52 1.86 -24.77
C SER A 264 -9.68 0.71 -24.20
N PHE A 265 -9.42 0.75 -22.89
CA PHE A 265 -8.83 -0.38 -22.18
C PHE A 265 -9.93 -1.44 -21.97
N ASP A 266 -9.82 -2.56 -22.67
CA ASP A 266 -10.59 -3.76 -22.41
C ASP A 266 -10.02 -4.47 -21.16
N TRP A 267 -10.86 -4.64 -20.14
CA TRP A 267 -10.54 -5.18 -18.82
C TRP A 267 -10.94 -6.64 -18.63
N SER A 268 -11.23 -7.36 -19.71
CA SER A 268 -11.76 -8.74 -19.68
C SER A 268 -10.89 -9.78 -18.94
N TRP A 269 -9.65 -9.46 -18.55
CA TRP A 269 -8.77 -10.38 -17.79
C TRP A 269 -8.71 -10.12 -16.28
N ALA A 270 -9.29 -9.01 -15.77
CA ALA A 270 -9.29 -8.68 -14.34
C ALA A 270 -10.31 -9.48 -13.50
N ILE A 271 -11.09 -10.37 -14.12
CA ILE A 271 -12.20 -11.09 -13.47
C ILE A 271 -11.78 -12.41 -12.79
N TYR A 272 -10.53 -12.87 -12.95
CA TYR A 272 -10.12 -14.21 -12.49
C TYR A 272 -9.11 -14.25 -11.34
N ALA A 273 -9.27 -13.40 -10.33
CA ALA A 273 -8.60 -13.57 -9.02
C ALA A 273 -9.65 -13.67 -7.91
N GLY A 274 -10.41 -14.78 -7.92
CA GLY A 274 -11.17 -15.22 -6.76
C GLY A 274 -10.25 -15.84 -5.70
N PRO A 275 -10.68 -15.91 -4.43
CA PRO A 275 -9.82 -16.32 -3.32
C PRO A 275 -9.52 -17.82 -3.40
N THR A 276 -8.25 -18.20 -3.55
CA THR A 276 -7.80 -19.57 -3.28
C THR A 276 -7.82 -19.80 -1.78
N ARG A 277 -8.96 -20.28 -1.27
CA ARG A 277 -9.00 -21.02 -0.01
C ARG A 277 -8.33 -22.37 -0.26
N ASP A 278 -7.13 -22.55 0.30
CA ASP A 278 -6.64 -23.87 0.67
C ASP A 278 -6.05 -23.78 2.08
N VAL A 279 -6.92 -24.03 3.06
CA VAL A 279 -6.53 -24.48 4.40
C VAL A 279 -6.51 -26.00 4.31
N VAL A 280 -5.32 -26.60 4.36
CA VAL A 280 -5.16 -28.04 4.57
C VAL A 280 -4.87 -28.23 6.07
N TYR A 281 -5.69 -29.08 6.71
CA TYR A 281 -5.54 -29.54 8.09
C TYR A 281 -4.30 -30.42 8.26
#